data_AF-A6H5B1-F1
#
_entry.id   AF-A6H5B1-F1
#
_cell.length_a   1.000
_cell.length_b   1.000
_cell.length_c   1.000
_cell.angle_alpha   90.00
_cell.angle_beta   90.00
_cell.angle_gamma   90.00
#
_symmetry.space_group_name_H-M   'P 1'
#
loop_
_entity.id
_entity.type
_entity.pdbx_description
1 polymer ?
#
loop_
_entity_poly.entity_id
_entity_poly.type
_entity_poly.pdbx_seq_one_letter_code
_entity_poly.pdbx_strand_id
1 'polypeptide(L)'
;SVVAAEVPVISHPKSLKLPVNFDARTAWSQCSTIGRILDQGHCGSCWAFGAVESLSDRFCIHFDVNISLSVNDLLACCGFLCGSGCNGGYPLSAWRYLSNHGVVTEECDPYFDQTGCSHPGCEPAYRTPKCVKKCVSGNQLWKKSKHYSVSAYKVKSNPHDIMAEVYKNGPVEVAFTVYEDFAHYKSGVYKHVTG
;
A
#
# COMPACT_ATOMS: atom_id res chain seq x y z
N SER A 1 5.95 -9.75 28.10
CA SER A 1 6.02 -10.24 26.71
C SER A 1 4.65 -10.22 26.09
N VAL A 2 4.37 -9.25 25.21
CA VAL A 2 3.15 -9.29 24.40
C VAL A 2 3.47 -10.23 23.25
N VAL A 3 2.94 -11.46 23.30
CA VAL A 3 2.92 -12.33 22.13
C VAL A 3 2.13 -11.56 21.08
N ALA A 4 2.80 -11.09 20.03
CA ALA A 4 2.13 -10.40 18.94
C ALA A 4 1.13 -11.40 18.34
N ALA A 5 -0.16 -11.20 18.58
CA ALA A 5 -1.21 -12.07 18.05
C ALA A 5 -0.94 -12.31 16.57
N GLU A 6 -0.95 -13.59 16.15
CA GLU A 6 -0.72 -13.96 14.77
C GLU A 6 -1.75 -13.28 13.87
N VAL A 7 -1.28 -12.79 12.72
CA VAL A 7 -2.18 -12.17 11.75
C VAL A 7 -2.98 -13.29 11.07
N PRO A 8 -4.32 -13.25 11.11
CA PRO A 8 -5.15 -14.32 10.57
C PRO A 8 -4.90 -14.51 9.07
N VAL A 9 -4.97 -15.77 8.63
CA VAL A 9 -4.94 -16.14 7.22
C VAL A 9 -6.36 -16.45 6.79
N ILE A 10 -6.86 -15.76 5.76
CA ILE A 10 -8.20 -15.96 5.22
C ILE A 10 -8.18 -16.74 3.91
N SER A 11 -9.31 -17.39 3.63
CA SER A 11 -9.60 -18.07 2.36
C SER A 11 -11.07 -17.84 1.98
N HIS A 12 -11.40 -17.98 0.71
CA HIS A 12 -12.73 -17.79 0.16
C HIS A 12 -13.34 -19.11 -0.33
N PRO A 13 -14.68 -19.25 -0.32
CA PRO A 13 -15.34 -20.47 -0.79
C PRO A 13 -15.06 -20.75 -2.27
N LYS A 14 -14.68 -21.98 -2.61
CA LYS A 14 -14.48 -22.43 -4.00
C LYS A 14 -15.76 -22.41 -4.86
N SER A 15 -16.92 -22.29 -4.22
CA SER A 15 -18.21 -22.14 -4.90
C SER A 15 -18.45 -20.74 -5.46
N LEU A 16 -17.62 -19.75 -5.08
CA LEU A 16 -17.71 -18.40 -5.59
C LEU A 16 -17.37 -18.38 -7.08
N LYS A 17 -18.35 -18.01 -7.91
CA LYS A 17 -18.15 -17.90 -9.36
C LYS A 17 -17.48 -16.57 -9.67
N LEU A 18 -16.18 -16.62 -9.96
CA LEU A 18 -15.38 -15.45 -10.34
C LEU A 18 -15.41 -15.24 -11.86
N PRO A 19 -15.39 -13.98 -12.33
CA PRO A 19 -15.31 -13.71 -13.77
C PRO A 19 -13.93 -14.10 -14.32
N VAL A 20 -13.88 -14.39 -15.63
CA VAL A 20 -12.62 -14.71 -16.32
C VAL A 20 -11.68 -13.49 -16.36
N ASN A 21 -12.25 -12.30 -16.52
CA ASN A 21 -11.52 -11.03 -16.52
C ASN A 21 -12.14 -10.09 -15.47
N PHE A 22 -11.30 -9.38 -14.74
CA PHE A 22 -11.73 -8.42 -13.74
C PHE A 22 -10.78 -7.22 -13.72
N ASP A 23 -11.34 -6.01 -13.65
CA ASP A 23 -10.60 -4.77 -13.47
C ASP A 23 -11.29 -3.96 -12.38
N ALA A 24 -10.58 -3.70 -11.28
CA ALA A 24 -11.12 -2.96 -10.15
C ALA A 24 -11.55 -1.53 -10.56
N ARG A 25 -10.87 -0.92 -11.55
CA ARG A 25 -11.19 0.43 -12.04
C ARG A 25 -12.53 0.50 -12.73
N THR A 26 -12.96 -0.58 -13.38
CA THR A 26 -14.27 -0.64 -14.03
C THR A 26 -15.35 -1.15 -13.08
N ALA A 27 -15.01 -2.08 -12.18
CA ALA A 27 -15.92 -2.60 -11.16
C ALA A 27 -16.35 -1.52 -10.14
N TRP A 28 -15.45 -0.59 -9.82
CA TRP A 28 -15.71 0.54 -8.92
C TRP A 28 -15.32 1.87 -9.58
N SER A 29 -15.94 2.19 -10.71
CA SER A 29 -15.60 3.37 -11.52
C SER A 29 -15.80 4.72 -10.82
N GLN A 30 -16.57 4.76 -9.73
CA GLN A 30 -16.73 5.95 -8.88
C GLN A 30 -15.52 6.20 -7.96
N CYS A 31 -14.63 5.22 -7.82
CA CYS A 31 -13.45 5.31 -6.97
C CYS A 31 -12.25 5.82 -7.73
N SER A 32 -12.00 7.12 -7.63
CA SER A 32 -10.92 7.82 -8.33
C SER A 32 -9.53 7.51 -7.79
N THR A 33 -9.44 6.89 -6.61
CA THR A 33 -8.17 6.41 -6.06
C THR A 33 -7.66 5.18 -6.82
N ILE A 34 -8.57 4.34 -7.33
CA ILE A 34 -8.21 3.10 -8.01
C ILE A 34 -7.56 3.43 -9.35
N GLY A 35 -6.33 2.98 -9.54
CA GLY A 35 -5.56 3.22 -10.76
C GLY A 35 -4.82 4.57 -10.77
N ARG A 36 -4.87 5.35 -9.69
CA ARG A 36 -3.90 6.41 -9.47
C ARG A 36 -2.52 5.78 -9.25
N ILE A 37 -1.56 6.16 -10.09
CA ILE A 37 -0.18 5.67 -9.98
C ILE A 37 0.65 6.68 -9.18
N LEU A 38 1.30 6.20 -8.12
CA LEU A 38 2.19 7.01 -7.29
C LEU A 38 3.66 6.70 -7.58
N ASP A 39 4.55 7.60 -7.17
CA ASP A 39 6.01 7.48 -7.33
C ASP A 39 6.68 7.46 -5.94
N GLN A 40 7.41 6.37 -5.64
CA GLN A 40 8.18 6.22 -4.40
C GLN A 40 9.54 6.94 -4.43
N GLY A 41 9.93 7.50 -5.58
CA GLY A 41 11.14 8.28 -5.76
C GLY A 41 12.40 7.54 -5.33
N HIS A 42 13.27 8.26 -4.62
CA HIS A 42 14.59 7.78 -4.19
C HIS A 42 14.55 6.96 -2.89
N CYS A 43 13.38 6.43 -2.52
CA CYS A 43 13.16 5.76 -1.25
C CYS A 43 12.65 4.33 -1.48
N GLY A 44 13.22 3.35 -0.79
CA GLY A 44 12.74 1.97 -0.77
C GLY A 44 11.46 1.80 0.07
N SER A 45 10.43 2.61 -0.19
CA SER A 45 9.17 2.65 0.54
C SER A 45 8.03 1.88 -0.13
N CYS A 46 8.29 1.02 -1.12
CA CYS A 46 7.27 0.23 -1.82
C CYS A 46 6.27 -0.47 -0.87
N TRP A 47 6.76 -0.98 0.26
CA TRP A 47 5.98 -1.64 1.31
C TRP A 47 4.95 -0.70 1.99
N ALA A 48 5.20 0.60 2.00
CA ALA A 48 4.28 1.60 2.53
C ALA A 48 3.30 2.07 1.45
N PHE A 49 3.78 2.22 0.22
CA PHE A 49 2.98 2.57 -0.96
C PHE A 49 1.89 1.53 -1.21
N GLY A 50 2.26 0.26 -1.39
CA GLY A 50 1.29 -0.81 -1.67
C GLY A 50 0.21 -0.95 -0.59
N ALA A 51 0.58 -0.79 0.69
CA ALA A 51 -0.35 -0.82 1.80
C ALA A 51 -1.34 0.37 1.79
N VAL A 52 -0.82 1.60 1.61
CA VAL A 52 -1.61 2.82 1.67
C VAL A 52 -2.49 3.00 0.43
N GLU A 53 -1.98 2.68 -0.76
CA GLU A 53 -2.76 2.69 -2.01
C GLU A 53 -3.96 1.73 -1.91
N SER A 54 -3.71 0.49 -1.49
CA SER A 54 -4.77 -0.51 -1.30
C SER A 54 -5.78 -0.09 -0.23
N LEU A 55 -5.32 0.54 0.85
CA LEU A 55 -6.22 1.03 1.90
C LEU A 55 -7.08 2.21 1.40
N SER A 56 -6.49 3.17 0.69
CA SER A 56 -7.22 4.29 0.07
C SER A 56 -8.33 3.80 -0.86
N ASP A 57 -8.03 2.80 -1.69
CA ASP A 57 -9.02 2.18 -2.58
C ASP A 57 -10.15 1.53 -1.79
N ARG A 58 -9.82 0.82 -0.72
CA ARG A 58 -10.79 0.17 0.17
C ARG A 58 -11.65 1.15 0.94
N PHE A 59 -11.16 2.37 1.21
CA PHE A 59 -11.99 3.44 1.77
C PHE A 59 -13.12 3.82 0.82
N CYS A 60 -12.82 3.98 -0.48
CA CYS A 60 -13.86 4.26 -1.45
C CYS A 60 -14.80 3.07 -1.66
N ILE A 61 -14.26 1.86 -1.84
CA ILE A 61 -15.06 0.66 -2.12
C ILE A 61 -16.07 0.35 -1.01
N HIS A 62 -15.69 0.52 0.26
CA HIS A 62 -16.53 0.12 1.39
C HIS A 62 -17.28 1.27 2.07
N PHE A 63 -16.83 2.51 1.89
CA PHE A 63 -17.43 3.67 2.59
C PHE A 63 -17.83 4.81 1.66
N ASP A 64 -17.63 4.67 0.34
CA ASP A 64 -17.89 5.73 -0.66
C ASP A 64 -17.07 7.02 -0.38
N VAL A 65 -15.88 6.86 0.20
CA VAL A 65 -14.98 7.96 0.53
C VAL A 65 -13.74 7.92 -0.36
N ASN A 66 -13.68 8.82 -1.33
CA ASN A 66 -12.49 9.04 -2.17
C ASN A 66 -11.43 9.84 -1.41
N ILE A 67 -10.49 9.12 -0.77
CA ILE A 67 -9.46 9.73 0.08
C ILE A 67 -8.06 9.22 -0.26
N SER A 68 -7.11 10.16 -0.39
CA SER A 68 -5.69 9.83 -0.50
C SER A 68 -5.07 9.85 0.89
N LEU A 69 -4.62 8.69 1.34
CA LEU A 69 -3.95 8.51 2.62
C LEU A 69 -2.45 8.78 2.49
N SER A 70 -1.83 9.23 3.58
CA SER A 70 -0.42 9.61 3.61
C SER A 70 0.47 8.39 3.66
N VAL A 71 1.28 8.21 2.63
CA VAL A 71 2.38 7.25 2.66
C VAL A 71 3.49 7.72 3.60
N ASN A 72 3.71 9.04 3.68
CA ASN A 72 4.75 9.63 4.52
C ASN A 72 4.56 9.31 6.00
N ASP A 73 3.34 9.41 6.49
CA ASP A 73 3.00 9.17 7.90
C ASP A 73 3.26 7.70 8.27
N LEU A 74 2.87 6.75 7.41
CA LEU A 74 3.21 5.33 7.60
C LEU A 74 4.73 5.11 7.59
N LEU A 75 5.40 5.62 6.56
CA LEU A 75 6.83 5.46 6.31
C LEU A 75 7.67 6.01 7.48
N ALA A 76 7.36 7.22 7.93
CA ALA A 76 8.13 7.95 8.92
C ALA A 76 7.78 7.54 10.36
N CYS A 77 6.51 7.25 10.64
CA CYS A 77 6.01 7.08 12.01
C CYS A 77 5.80 5.63 12.45
N CYS A 78 5.82 4.63 11.55
CA CYS A 78 5.77 3.24 12.00
C CYS A 78 7.07 2.79 12.69
N GLY A 79 8.21 3.36 12.28
CA GLY A 79 9.52 3.04 12.83
C GLY A 79 9.88 1.55 12.70
N PHE A 80 10.64 1.04 13.67
CA PHE A 80 11.19 -0.32 13.65
C PHE A 80 10.13 -1.44 13.58
N LEU A 81 8.86 -1.15 13.91
CA LEU A 81 7.77 -2.11 13.77
C LEU A 81 7.56 -2.51 12.31
N CYS A 82 7.69 -1.56 11.38
CA CYS A 82 7.53 -1.79 9.95
C CYS A 82 8.85 -2.02 9.22
N GLY A 83 10.00 -1.83 9.86
CA GLY A 83 11.31 -2.03 9.25
C GLY A 83 12.18 -0.78 9.31
N SER A 84 12.85 -0.47 8.21
CA SER A 84 13.93 0.54 8.14
C SER A 84 13.60 1.72 7.22
N GLY A 85 12.31 2.01 7.04
CA GLY A 85 11.84 3.14 6.25
C GLY A 85 12.23 3.04 4.77
N CYS A 86 13.05 3.98 4.29
CA CYS A 86 13.56 3.98 2.91
C CYS A 86 14.56 2.86 2.60
N ASN A 87 15.02 2.11 3.62
CA ASN A 87 15.86 0.93 3.43
C ASN A 87 15.04 -0.38 3.39
N GLY A 88 13.74 -0.28 3.11
CA GLY A 88 12.81 -1.41 3.07
C GLY A 88 12.02 -1.60 4.36
N GLY A 89 10.98 -2.43 4.25
CA GLY A 89 10.03 -2.69 5.33
C GLY A 89 9.17 -3.93 5.09
N TYR A 90 8.27 -4.18 6.03
CA TYR A 90 7.47 -5.39 6.14
C TYR A 90 5.99 -5.06 5.88
N PRO A 91 5.43 -5.43 4.71
CA PRO A 91 4.03 -5.16 4.36
C PRO A 91 3.02 -5.57 5.45
N LEU A 92 3.18 -6.75 6.03
CA LEU A 92 2.27 -7.22 7.08
C LEU A 92 2.29 -6.32 8.32
N SER A 93 3.46 -5.85 8.73
CA SER A 93 3.58 -4.92 9.86
C SER A 93 2.96 -3.57 9.52
N ALA A 94 3.05 -3.13 8.26
CA ALA A 94 2.39 -1.93 7.78
C ALA A 94 0.87 -2.01 7.95
N TRP A 95 0.24 -3.10 7.50
CA TRP A 95 -1.20 -3.33 7.72
C TRP A 95 -1.59 -3.39 9.20
N ARG A 96 -0.76 -4.00 10.05
CA ARG A 96 -0.98 -3.97 11.52
C ARG A 96 -0.90 -2.56 12.08
N TYR A 97 0.04 -1.74 11.59
CA TYR A 97 0.14 -0.34 11.98
C TYR A 97 -1.09 0.44 11.52
N LEU A 98 -1.53 0.27 10.28
CA LEU A 98 -2.74 0.89 9.73
C LEU A 98 -3.98 0.53 10.55
N SER A 99 -4.09 -0.69 11.07
CA SER A 99 -5.20 -1.08 11.94
C SER A 99 -5.10 -0.52 13.36
N ASN A 100 -3.90 -0.52 13.97
CA ASN A 100 -3.73 -0.13 15.37
C ASN A 100 -3.53 1.38 15.60
N HIS A 101 -2.94 2.09 14.64
CA HIS A 101 -2.49 3.48 14.77
C HIS A 101 -3.04 4.39 13.67
N GLY A 102 -3.36 3.82 12.51
CA GLY A 102 -3.88 4.56 11.38
C GLY A 102 -2.88 5.55 10.79
N VAL A 103 -3.30 6.18 9.70
CA VAL A 103 -2.54 7.21 8.97
C VAL A 103 -3.41 8.44 8.70
N VAL A 104 -2.77 9.59 8.56
CA VAL A 104 -3.44 10.81 8.11
C VAL A 104 -3.62 10.83 6.60
N THR A 105 -4.23 11.89 6.07
CA THR A 105 -4.36 12.10 4.62
C THR A 105 -3.06 12.60 4.00
N GLU A 106 -2.90 12.38 2.70
CA GLU A 106 -1.80 12.96 1.91
C GLU A 106 -1.79 14.49 1.97
N GLU A 107 -2.95 15.14 2.12
CA GLU A 107 -3.04 16.59 2.35
C GLU A 107 -2.46 17.02 3.71
N CYS A 108 -2.64 16.20 4.76
CA CYS A 108 -2.10 16.49 6.08
C CYS A 108 -0.59 16.28 6.12
N ASP A 109 -0.09 15.17 5.60
CA ASP A 109 1.35 14.84 5.61
C ASP A 109 1.78 14.33 4.23
N PRO A 110 2.09 15.23 3.28
CA PRO A 110 2.44 14.84 1.91
C PRO A 110 3.71 13.99 1.85
N TYR A 111 3.83 13.16 0.81
CA TYR A 111 5.03 12.38 0.57
C TYR A 111 6.27 13.27 0.45
N PHE A 112 7.36 12.91 1.12
CA PHE A 112 8.51 13.81 1.25
C PHE A 112 9.31 13.97 -0.06
N ASP A 113 9.35 12.94 -0.91
CA ASP A 113 10.02 13.01 -2.20
C ASP A 113 9.04 13.46 -3.30
N GLN A 114 9.05 14.77 -3.56
CA GLN A 114 8.26 15.41 -4.61
C GLN A 114 9.00 15.49 -5.96
N THR A 115 10.26 15.04 -6.00
CA THR A 115 11.07 15.05 -7.24
C THR A 115 10.74 13.82 -8.09
N GLY A 116 10.39 12.71 -7.43
CA GLY A 116 10.19 11.43 -8.09
C GLY A 116 11.52 10.85 -8.59
N CYS A 117 11.46 9.72 -9.30
CA CYS A 117 12.65 9.15 -9.92
C CYS A 117 12.35 8.51 -11.28
N SER A 118 13.26 8.70 -12.25
CA SER A 118 13.25 7.99 -13.54
C SER A 118 14.34 6.93 -13.60
N HIS A 119 13.96 5.67 -13.86
CA HIS A 119 14.92 4.58 -14.03
C HIS A 119 15.54 4.54 -15.44
N PRO A 120 16.85 4.22 -15.56
CA PRO A 120 17.80 3.97 -14.46
C PRO A 120 18.30 5.29 -13.83
N GLY A 121 18.35 5.41 -12.49
CA GLY A 121 18.96 6.60 -11.87
C GLY A 121 18.41 7.10 -10.52
N CYS A 122 17.98 6.25 -9.58
CA CYS A 122 17.49 6.71 -8.27
C CYS A 122 18.58 6.82 -7.20
N GLU A 123 19.78 7.22 -7.61
CA GLU A 123 20.92 7.41 -6.71
C GLU A 123 21.29 8.90 -6.61
N PRO A 124 21.59 9.42 -5.41
CA PRO A 124 21.63 8.71 -4.14
C PRO A 124 20.24 8.43 -3.54
N ALA A 125 20.07 7.26 -2.91
CA ALA A 125 18.88 6.97 -2.13
C ALA A 125 18.68 7.98 -0.98
N TYR A 126 17.44 8.42 -0.77
CA TYR A 126 17.09 9.36 0.29
C TYR A 126 16.96 8.67 1.64
N ARG A 127 17.29 9.42 2.71
CA ARG A 127 17.10 8.95 4.09
C ARG A 127 15.63 9.02 4.46
N THR A 128 15.21 8.07 5.30
CA THR A 128 13.87 8.09 5.90
C THR A 128 13.64 9.43 6.61
N PRO A 129 12.54 10.15 6.30
CA PRO A 129 12.20 11.39 6.99
C PRO A 129 11.89 11.12 8.48
N LYS A 130 12.04 12.16 9.30
CA LYS A 130 11.63 12.07 10.72
C LYS A 130 10.11 12.08 10.79
N CYS A 131 9.53 11.26 11.69
CA CYS A 131 8.11 11.33 12.01
C CYS A 131 7.74 12.71 12.58
N VAL A 132 6.92 13.47 11.85
CA VAL A 132 6.37 14.75 12.29
C VAL A 132 4.88 14.57 12.56
N LYS A 133 4.48 14.61 13.84
CA LYS A 133 3.07 14.41 14.26
C LYS A 133 2.24 15.69 14.15
N LYS A 134 2.30 16.36 12.98
CA LYS A 134 1.62 17.61 12.70
C LYS A 134 1.30 17.69 11.21
N CYS A 135 0.10 18.14 10.87
CA CYS A 135 -0.25 18.40 9.48
C CYS A 135 0.47 19.64 8.94
N VAL A 136 0.83 19.63 7.65
CA VAL A 136 1.33 20.82 6.94
C VAL A 136 0.25 21.89 6.84
N SER A 137 -1.01 21.48 6.66
CA SER A 137 -2.18 22.35 6.72
C SER A 137 -2.52 22.71 8.16
N GLY A 138 -2.46 24.00 8.50
CA GLY A 138 -2.66 24.50 9.88
C GLY A 138 -4.05 24.26 10.46
N ASN A 139 -5.04 23.91 9.64
CA ASN A 139 -6.42 23.70 10.06
C ASN A 139 -6.71 22.26 10.51
N GLN A 140 -5.78 21.32 10.27
CA GLN A 140 -5.95 19.90 10.57
C GLN A 140 -5.04 19.49 11.74
N LEU A 141 -5.58 18.68 12.65
CA LEU A 141 -4.82 18.12 13.78
C LEU A 141 -4.46 16.67 13.47
N TRP A 142 -3.16 16.37 13.34
CA TRP A 142 -2.65 15.03 12.99
C TRP A 142 -3.30 13.89 13.78
N LYS A 143 -3.48 14.05 15.10
CA LYS A 143 -4.11 13.03 15.96
C LYS A 143 -5.60 12.80 15.65
N LYS A 144 -6.32 13.82 15.18
CA LYS A 144 -7.75 13.76 14.87
C LYS A 144 -8.03 13.38 13.41
N SER A 145 -7.03 13.50 12.54
CA SER A 145 -7.13 13.19 11.10
C SER A 145 -6.75 11.74 10.76
N LYS A 146 -6.68 10.84 11.75
CA LYS A 146 -6.26 9.45 11.56
C LYS A 146 -7.39 8.60 10.96
N HIS A 147 -7.01 7.81 9.96
CA HIS A 147 -7.84 6.82 9.28
C HIS A 147 -7.23 5.44 9.49
N TYR A 148 -8.07 4.45 9.77
CA TYR A 148 -7.64 3.14 10.24
C TYR A 148 -8.13 2.05 9.29
N SER A 149 -7.33 1.00 9.13
CA SER A 149 -7.85 -0.26 8.60
C SER A 149 -8.69 -0.94 9.68
N VAL A 150 -9.78 -1.61 9.29
CA VAL A 150 -10.61 -2.39 10.21
C VAL A 150 -9.82 -3.57 10.79
N SER A 151 -8.96 -4.20 9.99
CA SER A 151 -8.13 -5.32 10.43
C SER A 151 -6.91 -5.50 9.54
N ALA A 152 -5.99 -6.38 9.95
CA ALA A 152 -4.91 -6.89 9.13
C ALA A 152 -5.05 -8.40 9.01
N TYR A 153 -4.91 -8.94 7.80
CA TYR A 153 -4.97 -10.36 7.51
C TYR A 153 -4.10 -10.70 6.30
N LYS A 154 -3.75 -11.99 6.14
CA LYS A 154 -3.13 -12.52 4.93
C LYS A 154 -4.18 -13.25 4.11
N VAL A 155 -4.18 -13.06 2.80
CA VAL A 155 -4.91 -13.92 1.88
C VAL A 155 -4.06 -15.17 1.62
N LYS A 156 -4.67 -16.35 1.56
CA LYS A 156 -3.97 -17.56 1.16
C LYS A 156 -3.37 -17.37 -0.24
N SER A 157 -2.12 -17.78 -0.44
CA SER A 157 -1.31 -17.45 -1.61
C SER A 157 -1.71 -18.12 -2.94
N ASN A 158 -2.87 -18.79 -3.01
CA ASN A 158 -3.31 -19.43 -4.24
C ASN A 158 -4.14 -18.46 -5.10
N PRO A 159 -4.10 -18.61 -6.45
CA PRO A 159 -4.77 -17.68 -7.35
C PRO A 159 -6.25 -17.46 -7.03
N HIS A 160 -7.00 -18.53 -6.71
CA HIS A 160 -8.43 -18.41 -6.42
C HIS A 160 -8.73 -17.49 -5.24
N ASP A 161 -8.01 -17.65 -4.12
CA ASP A 161 -8.24 -16.82 -2.93
C ASP A 161 -7.84 -15.36 -3.16
N ILE A 162 -6.77 -15.10 -3.91
CA ILE A 162 -6.36 -13.74 -4.28
C ILE A 162 -7.39 -13.10 -5.21
N MET A 163 -7.83 -13.81 -6.26
CA MET A 163 -8.88 -13.33 -7.16
C MET A 163 -10.19 -13.06 -6.41
N ALA A 164 -10.58 -13.95 -5.50
CA ALA A 164 -11.79 -13.79 -4.70
C ALA A 164 -11.70 -12.59 -3.76
N GLU A 165 -10.54 -12.35 -3.14
CA GLU A 165 -10.33 -11.19 -2.30
C GLU A 165 -10.42 -9.90 -3.12
N VAL A 166 -9.74 -9.84 -4.26
CA VAL A 166 -9.78 -8.67 -5.15
C VAL A 166 -11.19 -8.42 -5.67
N TYR A 167 -11.92 -9.47 -6.05
CA TYR A 167 -13.29 -9.37 -6.54
C TYR A 167 -14.26 -8.85 -5.48
N LYS A 168 -14.10 -9.26 -4.22
CA LYS A 168 -15.02 -8.90 -3.13
C LYS A 168 -14.71 -7.57 -2.47
N ASN A 169 -13.44 -7.27 -2.29
CA ASN A 169 -12.97 -6.20 -1.40
C ASN A 169 -11.99 -5.25 -2.09
N GLY A 170 -11.74 -5.41 -3.38
CA GLY A 170 -10.84 -4.54 -4.14
C GLY A 170 -9.35 -4.86 -3.96
N PRO A 171 -8.48 -3.96 -4.43
CA PRO A 171 -7.04 -4.15 -4.49
C PRO A 171 -6.41 -4.69 -3.18
N VAL A 172 -5.36 -5.48 -3.35
CA VAL A 172 -4.56 -6.07 -2.28
C VAL A 172 -3.09 -5.76 -2.52
N GLU A 173 -2.33 -5.64 -1.43
CA GLU A 173 -0.89 -5.54 -1.53
C GLU A 173 -0.25 -6.92 -1.72
N VAL A 174 0.69 -7.00 -2.66
CA VAL A 174 1.50 -8.20 -2.91
C VAL A 174 2.98 -7.81 -3.03
N ALA A 175 3.86 -8.77 -2.80
CA ALA A 175 5.29 -8.62 -3.03
C ALA A 175 5.80 -9.76 -3.93
N PHE A 176 6.77 -9.44 -4.80
CA PHE A 176 7.46 -10.41 -5.64
C PHE A 176 8.92 -10.01 -5.78
N THR A 177 9.78 -10.97 -6.15
CA THR A 177 11.20 -10.71 -6.39
C THR A 177 11.37 -9.97 -7.71
N VAL A 178 12.04 -8.81 -7.65
CA VAL A 178 12.40 -8.02 -8.83
C VAL A 178 13.77 -8.48 -9.34
N TYR A 179 13.83 -8.81 -10.62
CA TYR A 179 15.03 -9.18 -11.37
C TYR A 179 15.39 -8.05 -12.35
N GLU A 180 16.59 -8.07 -12.92
CA GLU A 180 17.06 -6.97 -13.78
C GLU A 180 16.18 -6.79 -15.02
N ASP A 181 15.67 -7.89 -15.59
CA ASP A 181 14.78 -7.88 -16.75
C ASP A 181 13.45 -7.16 -16.49
N PHE A 182 12.96 -7.12 -15.26
CA PHE A 182 11.73 -6.41 -14.90
C PHE A 182 11.85 -4.89 -15.11
N ALA A 183 13.03 -4.31 -14.89
CA ALA A 183 13.27 -2.87 -15.09
C ALA A 183 13.08 -2.44 -16.57
N HIS A 184 13.15 -3.41 -17.50
CA HIS A 184 12.99 -3.19 -18.94
C HIS A 184 11.60 -3.56 -19.47
N TYR A 185 10.68 -4.00 -18.60
CA TYR A 185 9.31 -4.33 -18.99
C TYR A 185 8.59 -3.13 -19.66
N LYS A 186 7.88 -3.39 -20.77
CA LYS A 186 7.12 -2.37 -21.51
C LYS A 186 5.66 -2.77 -21.77
N SER A 187 5.41 -4.03 -22.13
CA SER A 187 4.07 -4.54 -22.44
C SER A 187 4.04 -6.07 -22.41
N GLY A 188 2.83 -6.65 -22.42
CA GLY A 188 2.60 -8.09 -22.43
C GLY A 188 2.35 -8.67 -21.03
N VAL A 189 2.76 -9.92 -20.82
CA VAL A 189 2.71 -10.58 -19.52
C VAL A 189 4.15 -10.85 -19.10
N TYR A 190 4.61 -10.19 -18.04
CA TYR A 190 5.96 -10.38 -17.53
C TYR A 190 6.20 -11.82 -17.06
N LYS A 191 7.34 -12.38 -17.46
CA LYS A 191 7.88 -13.65 -16.98
C LYS A 191 9.39 -13.46 -16.89
N HIS A 192 9.97 -13.75 -15.74
CA HIS A 192 11.42 -13.71 -15.57
C HIS A 192 12.11 -14.68 -16.55
N VAL A 193 13.14 -14.20 -17.25
CA VAL A 193 13.94 -14.98 -18.19
C VAL A 193 15.44 -14.89 -17.89
N THR A 194 15.93 -13.71 -17.47
CA THR A 194 17.37 -13.46 -17.27
C THR A 194 17.61 -12.40 -16.20
N GLY A 195 18.84 -12.35 -15.68
CA GLY A 195 19.29 -11.34 -14.72
C GLY A 195 18.90 -11.71 -13.31
#